data_AF-A0A538BC33-F1
#
_entry.id   AF-A0A538BC33-F1
#
_cell.length_a   1.000
_cell.length_b   1.000
_cell.length_c   1.000
_cell.angle_alpha   90.00
_cell.angle_beta   90.00
_cell.angle_gamma   90.00
#
_symmetry.space_group_name_H-M   'P 1'
#
loop_
_entity.id
_entity.type
_entity.pdbx_description
1 polymer ?
#
loop_
_entity_poly.entity_id
_entity_poly.type
_entity_poly.pdbx_seq_one_letter_code
_entity_poly.pdbx_strand_id
1 'polypeptide(L)' 'MRVSNMTVYRLIRAGELKAARVGRGYRIRESEVDAYLDREVGL' A
#
# COMPACT_ATOMS: atom_id res chain seq x y z
N MET A 1 -7.31 -2.68 -10.02
CA MET A 1 -6.49 -3.86 -9.61
C MET A 1 -7.09 -4.49 -8.35
N ARG A 2 -7.17 -5.83 -8.24
CA ARG A 2 -7.65 -6.51 -7.03
C ARG A 2 -6.52 -7.37 -6.45
N VAL A 3 -6.25 -7.19 -5.16
CA VAL A 3 -5.18 -7.92 -4.45
C VAL A 3 -5.64 -8.42 -3.09
N SER A 4 -4.89 -9.36 -2.52
CA SER A 4 -5.13 -9.85 -1.17
C SER A 4 -4.62 -8.86 -0.11
N ASN A 5 -5.22 -8.88 1.08
CA ASN A 5 -4.72 -8.12 2.23
C ASN A 5 -3.28 -8.53 2.60
N MET A 6 -2.90 -9.79 2.36
CA MET A 6 -1.55 -10.27 2.62
C MET A 6 -0.53 -9.60 1.67
N THR A 7 -0.89 -9.40 0.41
CA THR A 7 -0.08 -8.65 -0.56
C THR A 7 0.15 -7.23 -0.07
N VAL A 8 -0.92 -6.53 0.30
CA VAL A 8 -0.85 -5.16 0.83
C VAL A 8 0.00 -5.10 2.11
N TYR A 9 -0.18 -6.06 3.02
CA TYR A 9 0.59 -6.15 4.25
C TYR A 9 2.09 -6.34 4.00
N ARG A 10 2.45 -7.20 3.04
CA ARG A 10 3.85 -7.43 2.66
C ARG A 10 4.49 -6.16 2.10
N LEU A 11 3.78 -5.42 1.24
CA LEU A 11 4.26 -4.14 0.71
C LEU A 11 4.52 -3.12 1.82
N ILE A 12 3.61 -3.01 2.80
CA ILE A 12 3.80 -2.14 3.97
C ILE A 12 5.04 -2.57 4.77
N ARG A 13 5.22 -3.88 5.00
CA ARG A 13 6.37 -4.39 5.75
C ARG A 13 7.71 -4.25 5.01
N ALA A 14 7.69 -4.24 3.68
CA ALA A 14 8.85 -3.98 2.85
C ALA A 14 9.18 -2.48 2.73
N GLY A 15 8.31 -1.59 3.20
CA GLY A 15 8.46 -0.14 3.04
C GLY A 15 8.06 0.38 1.65
N GLU A 16 7.51 -0.50 0.82
CA GLU A 16 7.11 -0.22 -0.57
C GLU A 16 5.85 0.64 -0.64
N LEU A 17 4.94 0.47 0.33
CA LEU A 17 3.66 1.17 0.42
C LEU A 17 3.49 1.82 1.80
N LYS A 18 3.37 3.15 1.84
CA LYS A 18 3.18 3.88 3.09
C LYS A 18 1.78 3.64 3.66
N ALA A 19 1.72 3.41 4.97
CA ALA A 19 0.46 3.21 5.69
C ALA A 19 0.56 3.71 7.14
N ALA A 20 -0.56 4.15 7.70
CA ALA A 20 -0.70 4.47 9.11
C ALA A 20 -1.25 3.27 9.88
N ARG A 21 -0.67 2.96 11.03
CA ARG A 21 -1.20 1.93 11.94
C ARG A 21 -2.34 2.53 12.78
N VAL A 22 -3.53 1.96 12.69
CA VAL A 22 -4.68 2.36 13.52
C VAL A 22 -5.24 1.13 14.21
N GLY A 23 -5.00 1.06 15.52
CA GLY A 23 -5.29 -0.14 16.32
C GLY A 23 -4.59 -1.38 15.75
N ARG A 24 -5.37 -2.41 15.42
CA ARG A 24 -4.85 -3.68 14.87
C ARG A 24 -4.71 -3.67 13.34
N GLY A 25 -5.19 -2.64 12.66
CA GLY A 25 -5.19 -2.54 11.19
C GLY A 25 -4.25 -1.46 10.65
N TYR A 26 -4.11 -1.46 9.32
CA TYR A 26 -3.45 -0.38 8.58
C TYR A 26 -4.48 0.42 7.81
N ARG A 27 -4.24 1.73 7.71
CA ARG A 27 -4.99 2.69 6.90
C ARG A 27 -4.05 3.25 5.85
N ILE A 28 -4.50 3.27 4.62
CA ILE A 28 -3.71 3.70 3.47
C ILE A 28 -4.49 4.86 2.85
N ARG A 29 -3.79 5.96 2.56
CA ARG A 29 -4.39 7.07 1.81
C ARG A 29 -4.41 6.68 0.34
N GLU A 30 -5.45 7.09 -0.37
CA GLU A 30 -5.58 6.85 -1.81
C GLU A 30 -4.33 7.34 -2.57
N SER A 31 -3.85 8.55 -2.26
CA SER A 31 -2.63 9.13 -2.84
C SER A 31 -1.37 8.27 -2.69
N GLU A 32 -1.26 7.47 -1.63
CA GLU A 32 -0.10 6.57 -1.44
C GLU A 32 -0.24 5.31 -2.28
N VAL A 33 -1.48 4.87 -2.55
CA VAL A 33 -1.74 3.79 -3.52
C VAL A 33 -1.44 4.28 -4.92
N ASP A 34 -1.90 5.48 -5.28
CA ASP A 34 -1.64 6.08 -6.59
C ASP A 34 -0.14 6.25 -6.81
N ALA A 35 0.58 6.84 -5.85
CA ALA A 35 2.04 6.99 -5.93
C ALA A 35 2.79 5.65 -6.06
N TYR A 36 2.30 4.59 -5.42
CA TYR A 36 2.85 3.24 -5.60
C TYR A 36 2.59 2.70 -7.01
N LEU A 37 1.38 2.88 -7.54
CA LEU A 37 1.02 2.43 -8.88
C LEU A 37 1.81 3.20 -9.94
N ASP A 38 1.98 4.51 -9.79
CA ASP A 38 2.78 5.33 -10.71
C ASP A 38 4.25 4.88 -10.73
N ARG A 39 4.82 4.56 -9.56
CA ARG A 39 6.20 4.07 -9.44
C ARG A 39 6.42 2.73 -10.13
N GLU A 40 5.49 1.79 -9.96
CA GLU A 40 5.64 0.42 -10.46
C GLU A 40 5.20 0.24 -11.91
N VAL A 41 4.20 0.99 -12.36
CA VAL A 41 3.58 0.81 -13.68
C VAL A 41 4.07 1.86 -14.69
N GLY A 42 4.65 2.99 -14.24
CA GLY A 42 5.21 4.01 -15.13
C GLY A 42 4.17 4.59 -16.11
N LEU A 43 2.93 4.77 -15.66
CA LEU A 43 1.87 5.44 -16.40
C LEU A 43 1.81 6.93 -16.04
#